data_AF-A0A8T3WX83-F1
#
_entry.id   AF-A0A8T3WX83-F1
#
_cell.length_a   1.000
_cell.length_b   1.000
_cell.length_c   1.000
_cell.angle_alpha   90.00
_cell.angle_beta   90.00
_cell.angle_gamma   90.00
#
_symmetry.space_group_name_H-M   'P 1'
#
loop_
_entity.id
_entity.type
_entity.pdbx_description
1 polymer ?
#
loop_
_entity_poly.entity_id
_entity_poly.type
_entity_poly.pdbx_seq_one_letter_code
_entity_poly.pdbx_strand_id
1 'polypeptide(L)'
;MKISLLSFLFSFIFLIPTVFAHCPLCTAATGAAVAVTRWYGLDDSIVGVFVGGMVVASGLWINNSLMKRNKGKEYIPLQSGIVLFLSFVLTTITLYFAGLLGPNNPFKIFGVDRILFGTLIGILASLTSFRLHRLLREINRNKNYFPYQPILILILSLAIGSSILFLVM
;
A
#
# COMPACT_ATOMS: atom_id res chain seq x y z
N MET A 1 -14.92 24.53 -12.96
CA MET A 1 -15.91 23.49 -12.62
C MET A 1 -15.34 22.10 -12.30
N LYS A 2 -14.05 21.77 -12.56
CA LYS A 2 -13.48 20.44 -12.24
C LYS A 2 -13.13 20.21 -10.75
N ILE A 3 -12.83 21.27 -9.98
CA ILE A 3 -12.41 21.14 -8.55
C ILE A 3 -13.56 20.73 -7.62
N SER A 4 -14.79 21.19 -7.87
CA SER A 4 -15.95 20.92 -7.00
C SER A 4 -16.42 19.47 -7.12
N LEU A 5 -16.26 18.86 -8.30
CA LEU A 5 -16.62 17.48 -8.57
C LEU A 5 -15.64 16.50 -7.88
N LEU A 6 -14.36 16.87 -7.82
CA LEU A 6 -13.33 16.10 -7.11
C LEU A 6 -13.58 16.09 -5.59
N SER A 7 -14.01 17.23 -5.03
CA SER A 7 -14.39 17.34 -3.63
C SER A 7 -15.67 16.54 -3.30
N PHE A 8 -16.62 16.49 -4.24
CA PHE A 8 -17.84 15.69 -4.11
C PHE A 8 -17.56 14.18 -4.22
N LEU A 9 -16.68 13.76 -5.14
CA LEU A 9 -16.19 12.37 -5.26
C LEU A 9 -15.42 11.93 -4.01
N PHE A 10 -14.62 12.81 -3.41
CA PHE A 10 -13.92 12.55 -2.15
C PHE A 10 -14.90 12.43 -0.97
N SER A 11 -15.96 13.23 -0.96
CA SER A 11 -17.04 13.11 0.04
C SER A 11 -17.87 11.83 -0.16
N PHE A 12 -18.06 11.38 -1.40
CA PHE A 12 -18.81 10.16 -1.71
C PHE A 12 -18.03 8.89 -1.36
N ILE A 13 -16.69 8.90 -1.47
CA ILE A 13 -15.84 7.79 -1.00
C ILE A 13 -15.98 7.57 0.52
N PHE A 14 -16.29 8.63 1.27
CA PHE A 14 -16.45 8.60 2.72
C PHE A 14 -17.85 8.17 3.17
N LEU A 15 -18.83 8.16 2.24
CA LEU A 15 -20.24 7.87 2.48
C LEU A 15 -20.66 6.47 2.02
N ILE A 16 -19.72 5.66 1.53
CA ILE A 16 -19.98 4.26 1.19
C ILE A 16 -20.09 3.50 2.51
N PRO A 17 -21.21 2.79 2.78
CA PRO A 17 -21.31 1.95 3.96
C PRO A 17 -20.14 0.97 3.96
N THR A 18 -19.68 0.63 5.15
CA THR A 18 -18.56 -0.27 5.46
C THR A 18 -18.62 -1.60 4.69
N VAL A 19 -18.27 -1.58 3.41
CA VAL A 19 -17.75 -2.74 2.72
C VAL A 19 -16.40 -3.00 3.39
N PHE A 20 -16.13 -4.27 3.71
CA PHE A 20 -14.99 -4.78 4.48
C PHE A 20 -13.59 -4.49 3.85
N ALA A 21 -13.32 -3.28 3.39
CA ALA A 21 -11.99 -2.85 3.01
C ALA A 21 -11.23 -2.43 4.27
N HIS A 22 -10.18 -3.18 4.63
CA HIS A 22 -9.32 -2.87 5.78
C HIS A 22 -8.60 -1.52 5.67
N CYS A 23 -8.43 -0.99 4.46
CA CYS A 23 -7.96 0.37 4.19
C CYS A 23 -8.59 0.87 2.87
N PRO A 24 -9.79 1.50 2.88
CA PRO A 24 -10.45 1.95 1.65
C PRO A 24 -9.58 2.94 0.86
N LEU A 25 -8.78 3.74 1.57
CA LEU A 25 -7.85 4.68 0.97
C LEU A 25 -6.72 3.97 0.20
N CYS A 26 -6.18 2.88 0.72
CA CYS A 26 -5.11 2.11 0.08
C CYS A 26 -5.64 1.42 -1.18
N THR A 27 -6.85 0.85 -1.12
CA THR A 27 -7.52 0.24 -2.28
C THR A 27 -7.84 1.28 -3.35
N ALA A 28 -8.35 2.45 -2.96
CA ALA A 28 -8.60 3.55 -3.88
C ALA A 28 -7.32 4.06 -4.54
N ALA A 29 -6.23 4.21 -3.77
CA ALA A 29 -4.93 4.63 -4.28
C ALA A 29 -4.35 3.63 -5.29
N THR A 30 -4.38 2.33 -4.98
CA THR A 30 -3.92 1.28 -5.89
C THR A 30 -4.80 1.19 -7.15
N GLY A 31 -6.12 1.29 -7.00
CA GLY A 31 -7.04 1.31 -8.15
C GLY A 31 -6.83 2.52 -9.06
N ALA A 32 -6.62 3.71 -8.47
CA ALA A 32 -6.26 4.90 -9.22
C ALA A 32 -4.91 4.75 -9.93
N ALA A 33 -3.90 4.17 -9.27
CA ALA A 33 -2.60 3.91 -9.87
C ALA A 33 -2.70 3.00 -11.10
N VAL A 34 -3.46 1.90 -11.01
CA VAL A 34 -3.72 0.99 -12.14
C VAL A 34 -4.43 1.71 -13.29
N ALA A 35 -5.45 2.50 -12.98
CA ALA A 35 -6.19 3.25 -14.00
C ALA A 35 -5.28 4.25 -14.74
N VAL A 36 -4.44 4.97 -13.99
CA VAL A 36 -3.50 5.96 -14.55
C VAL A 36 -2.45 5.29 -15.43
N THR A 37 -1.82 4.19 -14.98
CA THR A 37 -0.81 3.52 -15.80
C THR A 37 -1.39 2.94 -17.08
N ARG A 38 -2.60 2.40 -17.05
CA ARG A 38 -3.30 1.91 -18.25
C ARG A 38 -3.66 3.01 -19.24
N TRP A 39 -3.98 4.20 -18.74
CA TRP A 39 -4.33 5.34 -19.60
C TRP A 39 -3.10 6.00 -20.23
N TYR A 40 -1.99 6.06 -19.50
CA TYR A 40 -0.74 6.68 -19.97
C TYR A 40 0.27 5.69 -20.58
N GLY A 41 0.04 4.39 -20.48
CA GLY A 41 0.97 3.37 -20.98
C GLY A 41 2.29 3.30 -20.21
N LEU A 42 2.29 3.70 -18.93
CA LEU A 42 3.49 3.73 -18.07
C LEU A 42 3.84 2.33 -17.56
N ASP A 43 5.10 2.15 -17.16
CA ASP A 43 5.60 0.91 -16.56
C ASP A 43 4.76 0.43 -15.35
N ASP A 44 4.38 -0.85 -15.40
CA ASP A 44 3.61 -1.51 -14.33
C ASP A 44 4.36 -1.61 -12.98
N SER A 45 5.65 -1.27 -12.94
CA SER A 45 6.42 -1.15 -11.70
C SER A 45 5.87 -0.10 -10.74
N ILE A 46 5.29 0.99 -11.25
CA ILE A 46 4.65 2.03 -10.44
C ILE A 46 3.46 1.45 -9.68
N VAL A 47 2.61 0.69 -10.37
CA VAL A 47 1.47 -0.02 -9.76
C VAL A 47 1.97 -0.94 -8.65
N GLY A 48 3.07 -1.66 -8.91
CA GLY A 48 3.73 -2.50 -7.92
C GLY A 48 4.01 -1.77 -6.60
N VAL A 49 4.54 -0.55 -6.63
CA VAL A 49 4.82 0.23 -5.40
C VAL A 49 3.56 0.44 -4.57
N PHE A 50 2.44 0.79 -5.22
CA PHE A 50 1.15 0.97 -4.55
C PHE A 50 0.59 -0.35 -4.00
N VAL A 51 0.74 -1.45 -4.73
CA VAL A 51 0.40 -2.79 -4.23
C VAL A 51 1.24 -3.12 -2.99
N GLY A 52 2.53 -2.82 -3.00
CA GLY A 52 3.41 -3.03 -1.85
C GLY A 52 2.96 -2.28 -0.59
N GLY A 53 2.51 -1.04 -0.74
CA GLY A 53 1.92 -0.29 0.38
C GLY A 53 0.61 -0.87 0.89
N MET A 54 -0.25 -1.37 0.00
CA MET A 54 -1.48 -2.07 0.38
C MET A 54 -1.19 -3.35 1.17
N VAL A 55 -0.15 -4.11 0.81
CA VAL A 55 0.29 -5.31 1.53
C VAL A 55 0.69 -4.97 2.96
N VAL A 56 1.55 -3.96 3.14
CA VAL A 56 2.04 -3.58 4.48
C VAL A 56 0.91 -3.03 5.34
N ALA A 57 0.05 -2.17 4.80
CA ALA A 57 -1.09 -1.61 5.53
C ALA A 57 -2.05 -2.71 6.00
N SER A 58 -2.36 -3.68 5.13
CA SER A 58 -3.24 -4.81 5.45
C SER A 58 -2.59 -5.73 6.49
N GLY A 59 -1.30 -6.05 6.33
CA GLY A 59 -0.57 -6.90 7.28
C GLY A 59 -0.49 -6.29 8.68
N LEU A 60 -0.19 -4.99 8.79
CA LEU A 60 -0.19 -4.28 10.08
C LEU A 60 -1.58 -4.21 10.71
N TRP A 61 -2.61 -4.02 9.90
CA TRP A 61 -3.99 -4.03 10.39
C TRP A 61 -4.38 -5.40 10.97
N ILE A 62 -4.08 -6.48 10.25
CA ILE A 62 -4.36 -7.86 10.69
C ILE A 62 -3.60 -8.14 12.00
N ASN A 63 -2.33 -7.75 12.06
CA ASN A 63 -1.53 -7.91 13.27
C ASN A 63 -2.14 -7.18 14.47
N ASN A 64 -2.54 -5.92 14.30
CA ASN A 64 -3.19 -5.13 15.35
C ASN A 64 -4.55 -5.72 15.76
N SER A 65 -5.32 -6.23 14.81
CA SER A 65 -6.62 -6.87 15.06
C SER A 65 -6.46 -8.14 15.89
N LEU A 66 -5.46 -8.98 15.56
CA LEU A 66 -5.13 -10.17 16.34
C LEU A 66 -4.63 -9.82 17.74
N MET A 67 -3.74 -8.84 17.89
CA MET A 67 -3.28 -8.37 19.20
C MET A 67 -4.44 -7.84 20.05
N LYS A 68 -5.39 -7.12 19.46
CA LYS A 68 -6.58 -6.62 20.16
C LYS A 68 -7.44 -7.76 20.72
N ARG A 69 -7.55 -8.89 20.00
CA ARG A 69 -8.27 -10.07 20.47
C ARG A 69 -7.54 -10.82 21.58
N ASN A 70 -6.22 -10.70 21.66
CA ASN A 70 -5.39 -11.38 22.66
C ASN A 70 -4.96 -10.51 23.86
N LYS A 71 -5.75 -9.49 24.20
CA LYS A 71 -5.43 -8.54 25.30
C LYS A 71 -4.05 -7.88 25.15
N GLY A 72 -3.60 -7.64 23.91
CA GLY A 72 -2.33 -6.99 23.62
C GLY A 72 -1.10 -7.91 23.68
N LYS A 73 -1.27 -9.22 23.87
CA LYS A 73 -0.17 -10.20 23.80
C LYS A 73 -0.03 -10.73 22.37
N GLU A 74 1.20 -10.94 21.93
CA GLU A 74 1.45 -11.68 20.69
C GLU A 74 1.07 -13.15 20.89
N TYR A 75 0.40 -13.77 19.91
CA TYR A 75 0.08 -15.20 19.96
C TYR A 75 1.33 -16.05 19.71
N ILE A 76 2.26 -15.55 18.87
CA ILE A 76 3.46 -16.25 18.40
C ILE A 76 4.59 -15.21 18.32
N PRO A 77 5.84 -15.52 18.70
CA PRO A 77 6.98 -14.64 18.42
C PRO A 77 7.10 -14.36 16.92
N LEU A 78 7.35 -13.10 16.52
CA LEU A 78 7.39 -12.63 15.12
C LEU A 78 6.06 -12.66 14.35
N GLN A 79 4.92 -12.62 15.04
CA GLN A 79 3.59 -12.58 14.40
C GLN A 79 3.46 -11.50 13.32
N SER A 80 4.04 -10.32 13.52
CA SER A 80 4.02 -9.22 12.55
C SER A 80 4.69 -9.56 11.21
N GLY A 81 5.83 -10.27 11.25
CA GLY A 81 6.55 -10.71 10.06
C GLY A 81 5.80 -11.81 9.30
N ILE A 82 5.22 -12.77 10.04
CA ILE A 82 4.44 -13.86 9.47
C ILE A 82 3.20 -13.32 8.76
N VAL A 83 2.47 -12.41 9.41
CA VAL A 83 1.26 -11.80 8.84
C VAL A 83 1.58 -10.95 7.62
N LEU A 84 2.71 -10.22 7.62
CA LEU A 84 3.16 -9.46 6.47
C LEU A 84 3.53 -10.37 5.29
N PHE A 85 4.28 -11.43 5.56
CA PHE A 85 4.65 -12.42 4.55
C PHE A 85 3.41 -13.11 3.96
N LEU A 86 2.47 -13.52 4.80
CA LEU A 86 1.22 -14.11 4.36
C LEU A 86 0.41 -13.13 3.50
N SER A 87 0.36 -11.85 3.87
CA SER A 87 -0.31 -10.80 3.10
C SER A 87 0.34 -10.62 1.72
N PHE A 88 1.67 -10.68 1.64
CA PHE A 88 2.42 -10.60 0.39
C PHE A 88 2.12 -11.79 -0.53
N VAL A 89 2.14 -13.01 0.02
CA VAL A 89 1.82 -14.24 -0.73
C VAL A 89 0.39 -14.19 -1.25
N LEU A 90 -0.58 -13.83 -0.39
CA LEU A 90 -1.99 -13.77 -0.77
C LEU A 90 -2.26 -12.73 -1.87
N THR A 91 -1.57 -11.59 -1.80
CA THR A 91 -1.67 -10.53 -2.82
C THR A 91 -1.05 -10.98 -4.14
N THR A 92 0.08 -11.67 -4.09
CA THR A 92 0.73 -12.24 -5.29
C THR A 92 -0.17 -13.28 -5.97
N ILE A 93 -0.80 -14.17 -5.20
CA ILE A 93 -1.77 -15.15 -5.71
C ILE A 93 -2.97 -14.44 -6.33
N THR A 94 -3.53 -13.44 -5.65
CA THR A 94 -4.67 -12.67 -6.16
C THR A 94 -4.34 -12.00 -7.48
N LEU A 95 -3.13 -11.45 -7.59
CA LEU A 95 -2.67 -10.76 -8.80
C LEU A 95 -2.40 -11.74 -9.96
N TYR A 96 -2.03 -12.99 -9.66
CA TYR A 96 -1.92 -14.07 -10.63
C TYR A 96 -3.28 -14.51 -11.17
N PHE A 97 -4.27 -14.71 -10.29
CA PHE A 97 -5.64 -15.01 -10.72
C PHE A 97 -6.30 -13.86 -11.49
N ALA A 98 -5.95 -12.61 -11.17
CA ALA A 98 -6.40 -11.45 -11.91
C ALA A 98 -5.79 -11.35 -13.32
N GLY A 99 -4.85 -12.24 -13.69
CA GLY A 99 -4.18 -12.24 -14.98
C GLY A 99 -3.18 -11.09 -15.17
N LEU A 100 -2.87 -10.34 -14.10
CA LEU A 100 -1.84 -9.29 -14.12
C LEU A 100 -0.42 -9.86 -14.00
N LEU A 101 -0.27 -11.11 -13.54
CA LEU A 101 0.98 -11.89 -13.53
C LEU A 101 0.78 -13.12 -14.43
N GLY A 102 1.65 -13.38 -15.42
CA GLY A 102 1.48 -14.56 -16.26
C GLY A 102 2.35 -14.67 -17.54
N PRO A 103 2.35 -15.84 -18.21
CA PRO A 103 3.14 -16.13 -19.41
C PRO A 103 2.94 -15.17 -20.58
N ASN A 104 1.74 -14.59 -20.69
CA ASN A 104 1.29 -13.77 -21.81
C ASN A 104 1.54 -12.26 -21.64
N ASN A 105 2.22 -11.84 -20.58
CA ASN A 105 2.60 -10.44 -20.40
C ASN A 105 3.92 -10.14 -21.13
N PRO A 106 3.95 -9.15 -22.05
CA PRO A 106 5.15 -8.81 -22.81
C PRO A 106 6.23 -8.06 -21.99
N PHE A 107 5.95 -7.67 -20.74
CA PHE A 107 6.82 -6.85 -19.89
C PHE A 107 7.50 -7.64 -18.76
N LYS A 108 8.27 -8.67 -19.10
CA LYS A 108 9.14 -9.40 -18.15
C LYS A 108 10.57 -8.85 -18.21
N ILE A 109 11.15 -8.53 -17.05
CA ILE A 109 12.60 -8.35 -16.91
C ILE A 109 13.08 -9.50 -16.03
N PHE A 110 14.04 -10.32 -16.49
CA PHE A 110 14.61 -11.45 -15.73
C PHE A 110 13.61 -12.56 -15.31
N GLY A 111 12.49 -12.74 -16.03
CA GLY A 111 11.49 -13.78 -15.68
C GLY A 111 10.65 -13.45 -14.44
N VAL A 112 10.85 -12.27 -13.85
CA VAL A 112 10.04 -11.70 -12.76
C VAL A 112 9.22 -10.54 -13.34
N ASP A 113 7.94 -10.48 -13.00
CA ASP A 113 7.07 -9.41 -13.46
C ASP A 113 7.50 -8.06 -12.86
N ARG A 114 7.53 -7.00 -13.69
CA ARG A 114 7.87 -5.61 -13.28
C ARG A 114 7.08 -5.12 -12.06
N ILE A 115 5.85 -5.64 -11.89
CA ILE A 115 4.98 -5.37 -10.75
C ILE A 115 5.54 -5.94 -9.44
N LEU A 116 6.12 -7.15 -9.48
CA LEU A 116 6.66 -7.80 -8.29
C LEU A 116 7.86 -7.01 -7.73
N PHE A 117 8.72 -6.52 -8.64
CA PHE A 117 9.85 -5.68 -8.27
C PHE A 117 9.40 -4.35 -7.63
N GLY A 118 8.41 -3.69 -8.24
CA GLY A 118 7.78 -2.50 -7.66
C GLY A 118 7.15 -2.78 -6.29
N THR A 119 6.53 -3.96 -6.12
CA THR A 119 5.92 -4.38 -4.84
C THR A 119 6.94 -4.51 -3.73
N LEU A 120 8.10 -5.09 -4.00
CA LEU A 120 9.19 -5.19 -3.02
C LEU A 120 9.68 -3.80 -2.57
N ILE A 121 9.87 -2.88 -3.52
CA ILE A 121 10.26 -1.49 -3.22
C ILE A 121 9.17 -0.78 -2.41
N GLY A 122 7.90 -0.96 -2.78
CA GLY A 122 6.76 -0.40 -2.05
C GLY A 122 6.65 -0.91 -0.62
N ILE A 123 6.95 -2.20 -0.38
CA ILE A 123 6.99 -2.78 0.97
C ILE A 123 8.08 -2.10 1.80
N LEU A 124 9.29 -1.96 1.26
CA LEU A 124 10.41 -1.29 1.94
C LEU A 124 10.08 0.17 2.26
N ALA A 125 9.56 0.92 1.30
CA ALA A 125 9.16 2.33 1.46
C ALA A 125 8.01 2.50 2.48
N SER A 126 7.11 1.53 2.58
CA SER A 126 6.02 1.57 3.54
C SER A 126 6.50 1.26 4.95
N LEU A 127 7.38 0.27 5.11
CA LEU A 127 7.98 -0.06 6.41
C LEU A 127 8.80 1.11 6.96
N THR A 128 9.57 1.81 6.13
CA THR A 128 10.30 3.02 6.54
C THR A 128 9.33 4.14 6.94
N SER A 129 8.25 4.35 6.19
CA SER A 129 7.21 5.31 6.53
C SER A 129 6.61 5.08 7.92
N PHE A 130 6.21 3.84 8.24
CA PHE A 130 5.66 3.53 9.57
C PHE A 130 6.68 3.73 10.70
N ARG A 131 7.95 3.41 10.47
CA ARG A 131 9.01 3.67 11.45
C ARG A 131 9.24 5.18 11.64
N LEU A 132 9.30 5.94 10.55
CA LEU A 132 9.43 7.40 10.61
C LEU A 132 8.26 8.03 11.37
N HIS A 133 7.03 7.60 11.10
CA HIS A 133 5.86 8.09 11.83
C HIS A 133 5.99 7.84 13.35
N ARG A 134 6.45 6.66 13.76
CA ARG A 134 6.67 6.33 15.17
C ARG A 134 7.77 7.20 15.79
N LEU A 135 8.89 7.38 15.11
CA LEU A 135 9.99 8.24 15.56
C LEU A 135 9.53 9.70 15.74
N LEU A 136 8.82 10.27 14.77
CA LEU A 136 8.28 11.62 14.86
C LEU A 136 7.31 11.79 16.03
N ARG A 137 6.50 10.76 16.30
CA ARG A 137 5.57 10.76 17.43
C ARG A 137 6.31 10.68 18.77
N GLU A 138 7.36 9.88 18.87
CA GLU A 138 8.18 9.76 20.09
C GLU A 138 8.90 11.08 20.41
N ILE A 139 9.45 11.76 19.39
CA ILE A 139 10.07 13.08 19.54
C ILE A 139 9.06 14.12 20.05
N ASN A 140 7.82 14.05 19.57
CA ASN A 140 6.77 15.04 19.90
C ASN A 140 5.92 14.65 21.13
N ARG A 141 6.56 14.11 22.18
CA ARG A 141 5.87 13.72 23.44
C ARG A 141 4.66 12.79 23.22
N ASN A 142 4.79 11.85 22.29
CA ASN A 142 3.72 10.92 21.89
C ASN A 142 2.47 11.56 21.26
N LYS A 143 2.52 12.86 20.92
CA LYS A 143 1.45 13.56 20.21
C LYS A 143 1.75 13.60 18.70
N ASN A 144 0.71 13.40 17.89
CA ASN A 144 0.82 13.62 16.46
C ASN A 144 0.87 15.13 16.18
N TYR A 145 1.73 15.57 15.26
CA TYR A 145 1.77 16.95 14.78
C TYR A 145 0.47 17.33 14.07
N PHE A 146 -0.09 16.37 13.32
CA PHE A 146 -1.33 16.53 12.54
C PHE A 146 -2.20 15.27 12.66
N PRO A 147 -3.54 15.38 12.56
CA PRO A 147 -4.44 14.22 12.67
C PRO A 147 -4.18 13.15 11.60
N TYR A 148 -3.78 13.56 10.39
CA TYR A 148 -3.53 12.65 9.24
C TYR A 148 -2.04 12.35 9.01
N GLN A 149 -1.18 12.58 10.00
CA GLN A 149 0.27 12.40 9.88
C GLN A 149 0.72 11.03 9.30
N PRO A 150 0.23 9.86 9.78
CA PRO A 150 0.70 8.58 9.24
C PRO A 150 0.31 8.36 7.78
N ILE A 151 -0.86 8.85 7.38
CA ILE A 151 -1.37 8.73 6.01
C ILE A 151 -0.55 9.61 5.07
N LEU A 152 -0.27 10.85 5.48
CA LEU A 152 0.54 11.78 4.71
C LEU A 152 1.95 11.24 4.48
N ILE A 153 2.61 10.72 5.54
CA ILE A 153 3.96 10.15 5.43
C ILE A 153 3.96 8.89 4.53
N LEU A 154 2.91 8.06 4.60
CA LEU A 154 2.76 6.89 3.72
C LEU A 154 2.63 7.30 2.25
N ILE A 155 1.68 8.17 1.91
CA ILE A 155 1.46 8.61 0.52
C ILE A 155 2.72 9.29 -0.02
N LEU A 156 3.37 10.13 0.78
CA LEU A 156 4.60 10.80 0.38
C LEU A 156 5.73 9.79 0.10
N SER A 157 5.91 8.79 0.98
CA SER A 157 6.93 7.75 0.80
C SER A 157 6.70 6.92 -0.47
N LEU A 158 5.44 6.53 -0.74
CA LEU A 158 5.10 5.81 -1.96
C LEU A 158 5.28 6.67 -3.21
N ALA A 159 4.90 7.95 -3.16
CA ALA A 159 5.10 8.88 -4.28
C ALA A 159 6.58 9.08 -4.59
N ILE A 160 7.43 9.21 -3.56
CA ILE A 160 8.88 9.28 -3.71
C ILE A 160 9.41 7.98 -4.32
N GLY A 161 9.00 6.81 -3.81
CA GLY A 161 9.40 5.51 -4.34
C GLY A 161 9.01 5.32 -5.80
N SER A 162 7.81 5.75 -6.18
CA SER A 162 7.34 5.74 -7.57
C SER A 162 8.15 6.70 -8.46
N SER A 163 8.49 7.88 -7.95
CA SER A 163 9.26 8.88 -8.71
C SER A 163 10.70 8.41 -8.97
N ILE A 164 11.31 7.75 -7.98
CA ILE A 164 12.65 7.15 -8.12
C ILE A 164 12.62 6.05 -9.16
N LEU A 165 11.62 5.16 -9.13
CA LEU A 165 11.49 4.11 -10.14
C LEU A 165 11.27 4.64 -11.55
N PHE A 166 10.48 5.71 -11.69
CA PHE A 166 10.28 6.39 -12.96
C PHE A 166 11.56 7.04 -13.51
N LEU A 167 12.50 7.42 -12.65
CA LEU A 167 13.78 8.00 -13.09
C LEU A 167 14.83 6.94 -13.44
N VAL A 168 14.70 5.73 -12.89
CA VAL A 168 15.64 4.62 -13.09
C VAL A 168 15.30 3.77 -14.32
N MET A 169 14.02 3.70 -14.69
CA MET A 169 13.49 2.94 -15.84
C MET A 169 13.15 3.86 -17.00
#